data_AF-A0A4V1USA0-F1
#
_entry.id   AF-A0A4V1USA0-F1
#
_cell.length_a   1.000
_cell.length_b   1.000
_cell.length_c   1.000
_cell.angle_alpha   90.00
_cell.angle_beta   90.00
_cell.angle_gamma   90.00
#
_symmetry.space_group_name_H-M   'P 1'
#
loop_
_entity.id
_entity.type
_entity.pdbx_description
1 polymer ?
#
loop_
_entity_poly.entity_id
_entity_poly.type
_entity_poly.pdbx_seq_one_letter_code
_entity_poly.pdbx_strand_id
1 'polypeptide(L)'
;MKSKTELENSGIPRREFIRLSGLATAGIALGRFPSLSMATPYGADPTLLGRGSRTTYRGSDLRYIGMPIGGVCAGQVYLGGDGRLWLW
;
A
#
# COMPACT_ATOMS: atom_id res chain seq x y z
N MET A 1 6.14 37.82 51.76
CA MET A 1 4.93 38.38 51.12
C MET A 1 5.31 38.82 49.71
N LYS A 2 4.96 38.03 48.67
CA LYS A 2 5.12 38.47 47.28
C LYS A 2 3.91 39.31 46.89
N SER A 3 4.15 40.48 46.30
CA SER A 3 3.12 41.44 45.93
C SER A 3 2.21 40.87 44.84
N LYS A 4 0.89 41.13 44.96
CA LYS A 4 -0.17 40.69 44.03
C LYS A 4 0.11 40.99 42.55
N THR A 5 1.00 41.95 42.26
CA THR A 5 1.41 42.40 40.92
C THR A 5 2.27 41.40 40.13
N GLU A 6 3.01 40.48 40.77
CA GLU A 6 3.81 39.48 40.03
C GLU A 6 2.97 38.32 39.45
N LEU A 7 1.80 38.06 40.04
CA LEU A 7 0.92 36.96 39.59
C LEU A 7 0.06 37.38 38.39
N GLU A 8 -0.27 38.65 38.27
CA GLU A 8 -1.15 39.20 37.22
C GLU A 8 -0.44 39.35 35.86
N ASN A 9 0.89 39.49 35.84
CA ASN A 9 1.65 39.73 34.60
C ASN A 9 2.37 38.49 34.05
N SER A 10 1.99 37.30 34.49
CA SER A 10 2.57 36.02 34.04
C SER A 10 1.94 35.52 32.72
N GLY A 11 1.84 36.41 31.73
CA GLY A 11 1.52 35.99 30.36
C GLY A 11 2.66 35.15 29.80
N ILE A 12 2.33 34.00 29.19
CA ILE A 12 3.34 33.10 28.60
C ILE A 12 4.22 33.90 27.62
N PRO A 13 5.54 33.98 27.83
CA PRO A 13 6.40 34.75 26.95
C PRO A 13 6.37 34.15 25.55
N ARG A 14 6.34 35.00 24.50
CA ARG A 14 6.16 34.59 23.09
C ARG A 14 7.08 33.42 22.68
N ARG A 15 8.32 33.39 23.17
CA ARG A 15 9.29 32.32 22.90
C ARG A 15 8.88 30.96 23.49
N GLU A 16 8.32 30.94 24.70
CA GLU A 16 7.77 29.71 25.29
C GLU A 16 6.50 29.29 24.59
N PHE A 17 5.67 30.24 24.18
CA PHE A 17 4.50 29.95 23.35
C PHE A 17 4.90 29.29 22.02
N ILE A 18 5.92 29.80 21.31
CA ILE A 18 6.40 29.22 20.04
C ILE A 18 7.02 27.83 20.27
N ARG A 19 7.80 27.64 21.34
CA ARG A 19 8.36 26.32 21.68
C ARG A 19 7.28 25.31 22.03
N LEU A 20 6.30 25.70 22.84
CA LEU A 20 5.19 24.85 23.27
C LEU A 20 4.26 24.50 22.10
N SER A 21 3.93 25.49 21.25
CA SER A 21 3.12 25.28 20.05
C SER A 21 3.84 24.38 19.03
N GLY A 22 5.15 24.57 18.86
CA GLY A 22 5.98 23.73 18.00
C GLY A 22 6.06 22.27 18.49
N LEU A 23 6.25 22.07 19.80
CA LEU A 23 6.26 20.74 20.42
C LEU A 23 4.89 20.06 20.39
N ALA A 24 3.81 20.81 20.67
CA ALA A 24 2.45 20.27 20.61
C ALA A 24 2.09 19.84 19.18
N THR A 25 2.46 20.64 18.17
CA THR A 25 2.24 20.30 16.76
C THR A 25 3.07 19.09 16.32
N ALA A 26 4.33 19.00 16.74
CA ALA A 26 5.17 17.84 16.46
C ALA A 26 4.66 16.56 17.14
N GLY A 27 4.18 16.66 18.39
CA GLY A 27 3.55 15.55 19.11
C GLY A 27 2.27 15.04 18.45
N ILE A 28 1.43 15.93 17.91
CA ILE A 28 0.24 15.55 17.14
C ILE A 28 0.61 14.92 15.79
N ALA A 29 1.63 15.46 15.10
CA ALA A 29 2.10 14.89 13.84
C ALA A 29 2.62 13.46 14.02
N LEU A 30 3.39 13.20 15.08
CA LEU A 30 3.93 11.86 15.38
C LEU A 30 2.89 10.90 15.98
N GLY A 31 1.87 11.42 16.67
CA GLY A 31 0.78 10.62 17.25
C GLY A 31 -0.35 10.25 16.28
N ARG A 32 -0.37 10.82 15.07
CA ARG A 32 -1.44 10.63 14.08
C ARG A 32 -0.96 10.00 12.77
N PHE A 33 0.02 9.11 12.85
CA PHE A 33 0.24 8.14 11.77
C PHE A 33 -0.46 6.84 12.15
N PRO A 34 -1.68 6.57 11.66
CA PRO A 34 -2.20 5.22 11.71
C PRO A 34 -1.22 4.36 10.92
N SER A 35 -0.54 3.46 11.64
CA SER A 35 -0.08 2.14 11.20
C SER A 35 0.62 2.04 9.83
N LEU A 36 1.77 1.36 9.86
CA LEU A 36 2.61 0.92 8.74
C LEU A 36 1.87 0.32 7.50
N SER A 37 0.56 0.07 7.56
CA SER A 37 -0.29 -0.36 6.45
C SER A 37 -0.46 0.66 5.32
N MET A 38 -0.19 1.96 5.53
CA MET A 38 -0.18 2.94 4.43
C MET A 38 1.12 2.95 3.61
N ALA A 39 2.16 2.20 4.01
CA ALA A 39 3.41 2.13 3.25
C ALA A 39 3.31 1.18 2.03
N THR A 40 2.24 0.39 1.93
CA THR A 40 1.95 -0.43 0.74
C THR A 40 1.18 0.40 -0.29
N PRO A 41 1.54 0.34 -1.60
CA PRO A 41 0.71 0.92 -2.64
C PRO A 41 -0.75 0.47 -2.47
N TYR A 42 -1.69 1.41 -2.51
CA TYR A 42 -3.14 1.15 -2.42
C TYR A 42 -3.66 0.52 -1.11
N GLY A 43 -2.88 0.49 -0.02
CA GLY A 43 -3.30 -0.14 1.23
C GLY A 43 -3.45 -1.66 1.13
N ALA A 44 -2.73 -2.28 0.18
CA ALA A 44 -2.77 -3.71 -0.06
C ALA A 44 -2.20 -4.50 1.14
N ASP A 45 -2.89 -5.57 1.52
CA ASP A 45 -2.40 -6.52 2.51
C ASP A 45 -1.05 -7.12 2.02
N PRO A 46 0.03 -7.05 2.82
CA PRO A 46 1.34 -7.58 2.42
C PRO A 46 1.31 -9.09 2.09
N THR A 47 0.32 -9.84 2.58
CA THR A 47 0.13 -11.25 2.21
C THR A 47 -0.22 -11.45 0.73
N LEU A 48 -0.81 -10.44 0.08
CA LEU A 48 -1.14 -10.47 -1.35
C LEU A 48 0.05 -10.13 -2.25
N LEU A 49 1.16 -9.66 -1.68
CA LEU A 49 2.37 -9.30 -2.41
C LEU A 49 3.29 -10.51 -2.67
N GLY A 50 3.07 -11.62 -1.95
CA GLY A 50 3.83 -12.84 -2.14
C GLY A 50 3.53 -13.51 -3.49
N ARG A 51 4.54 -13.65 -4.35
CA ARG A 51 4.43 -14.50 -5.56
C ARG A 51 4.56 -15.97 -5.15
N GLY A 52 3.58 -16.80 -5.52
CA GLY A 52 3.64 -18.25 -5.34
C GLY A 52 4.67 -18.94 -6.24
N SER A 53 4.87 -20.24 -6.03
CA SER A 53 5.77 -21.06 -6.87
C SER A 53 5.16 -21.34 -8.25
N ARG A 54 5.99 -21.37 -9.28
CA ARG A 54 5.56 -21.67 -10.66
C ARG A 54 5.37 -23.17 -10.87
N THR A 55 4.16 -23.58 -11.24
CA THR A 55 3.91 -24.94 -11.72
C THR A 55 4.38 -25.10 -13.18
N THR A 56 5.09 -26.19 -13.47
CA THR A 56 5.57 -26.51 -14.83
C THR A 56 4.98 -27.83 -15.27
N TYR A 57 4.33 -27.85 -16.43
CA TYR A 57 3.74 -29.05 -17.04
C TYR A 57 4.56 -29.48 -18.26
N ARG A 58 4.66 -30.79 -18.52
CA ARG A 58 5.42 -31.36 -19.65
C ARG A 58 4.74 -32.62 -20.18
N GLY A 59 5.08 -33.02 -21.40
CA GLY A 59 4.65 -34.29 -21.99
C GLY A 59 3.13 -34.40 -22.11
N SER A 60 2.57 -35.51 -21.64
CA SER A 60 1.13 -35.83 -21.72
C SER A 60 0.23 -34.83 -21.01
N ASP A 61 0.74 -34.12 -20.00
CA ASP A 61 -0.04 -33.15 -19.21
C ASP A 61 -0.52 -31.97 -20.07
N LEU A 62 0.21 -31.68 -21.15
CA LEU A 62 -0.10 -30.61 -22.10
C LEU A 62 -1.38 -30.86 -22.89
N ARG A 63 -1.89 -32.10 -22.93
CA ARG A 63 -3.13 -32.48 -23.63
C ARG A 63 -4.36 -31.73 -23.12
N TYR A 64 -4.33 -31.24 -21.88
CA TYR A 64 -5.44 -30.53 -21.26
C TYR A 64 -5.20 -29.02 -21.14
N ILE A 65 -4.09 -28.52 -21.66
CA ILE A 65 -3.70 -27.12 -21.56
C ILE A 65 -3.85 -26.47 -22.93
N GLY A 66 -4.67 -25.41 -23.01
CA GLY A 66 -4.79 -24.56 -24.18
C GLY A 66 -4.62 -23.09 -23.80
N MET A 67 -3.78 -22.35 -24.53
CA MET A 67 -3.61 -20.91 -24.34
C MET A 67 -4.52 -20.14 -25.30
N PRO A 68 -5.42 -19.26 -24.80
CA PRO A 68 -6.21 -18.41 -25.67
C PRO A 68 -5.29 -17.42 -26.40
N ILE A 69 -5.39 -17.38 -27.72
CA ILE A 69 -4.67 -16.45 -28.56
C ILE A 69 -5.67 -15.68 -29.43
N GLY A 70 -5.54 -14.35 -29.43
CA GLY A 70 -6.45 -13.46 -30.14
C GLY A 70 -6.41 -12.05 -29.57
N GLY A 71 -6.50 -11.06 -30.45
CA GLY A 71 -6.62 -9.65 -30.06
C GLY A 71 -8.04 -9.30 -29.62
N VAL A 72 -8.19 -8.12 -29.02
CA VAL A 72 -9.51 -7.56 -28.73
C VAL A 72 -10.30 -7.43 -30.04
N CYS A 73 -11.51 -7.98 -30.07
CA CYS A 73 -12.39 -8.02 -31.24
C CYS A 73 -11.85 -8.75 -32.49
N ALA A 74 -10.81 -9.59 -32.38
CA ALA A 74 -10.24 -10.34 -33.50
C ALA A 74 -10.75 -11.79 -33.61
N GLY A 75 -11.65 -12.21 -32.73
CA GLY A 75 -11.94 -13.62 -32.48
C GLY A 75 -10.89 -14.27 -31.56
N GLN A 76 -11.20 -15.48 -31.08
CA GLN A 76 -10.37 -16.25 -30.16
C GLN A 76 -10.17 -17.65 -30.72
N VAL A 77 -8.94 -18.14 -30.68
CA VAL A 77 -8.60 -19.54 -30.95
C VAL A 77 -7.66 -20.03 -29.85
N TYR A 78 -7.69 -21.32 -29.53
CA TYR A 78 -6.82 -21.87 -28.49
C TYR A 78 -5.61 -22.55 -29.11
N LEU A 79 -4.40 -22.19 -28.64
CA LEU A 79 -3.19 -22.94 -28.93
C LEU A 79 -3.04 -24.06 -27.89
N GLY A 80 -3.33 -25.28 -28.31
CA GLY A 80 -3.14 -26.48 -27.49
C GLY A 80 -1.67 -26.71 -27.14
N GLY A 81 -1.41 -27.33 -26.00
CA GLY A 81 -0.06 -27.69 -25.58
C GLY A 81 0.62 -28.73 -26.49
N ASP A 82 -0.14 -29.36 -27.39
CA ASP A 82 0.36 -30.19 -28.50
C ASP A 82 0.77 -29.38 -29.74
N GLY A 83 0.62 -28.05 -29.72
CA GLY A 83 0.94 -27.13 -30.81
C GLY A 83 -0.17 -26.96 -31.85
N ARG A 84 -1.33 -27.60 -31.68
CA ARG A 84 -2.47 -27.47 -32.60
C ARG A 84 -3.41 -26.34 -32.20
N LEU A 85 -4.15 -25.83 -33.17
CA LEU A 85 -5.25 -24.90 -32.93
C LEU A 85 -6.53 -25.66 -32.59
N TRP A 86 -7.21 -25.26 -31.52
CA TRP A 86 -8.48 -25.84 -31.06
C TRP A 86 -9.60 -24.79 -31.07
N LEU A 87 -10.84 -25.28 -31.17
CA LEU A 87 -12.09 -24.50 -31.09
C LEU A 87 -12.08 -23.30 -32.06
N TRP A 88 -12.22 -23.61 -33.35
CA TRP A 88 -12.42 -22.63 -34.41
C TRP A 88 -13.89 -22.56 -34.81
#